data_AF-A0A4R2NJE7-F1
#
_entry.id   AF-A0A4R2NJE7-F1
#
_cell.length_a   1.000
_cell.length_b   1.000
_cell.length_c   1.000
_cell.angle_alpha   90.00
_cell.angle_beta   90.00
_cell.angle_gamma   90.00
#
_symmetry.space_group_name_H-M   'P 1'
#
loop_
_entity.id
_entity.type
_entity.pdbx_description
1 polymer ?
#
loop_
_entity_poly.entity_id
_entity_poly.type
_entity_poly.pdbx_seq_one_letter_code
_entity_poly.pdbx_strand_id
1 'polypeptide(L)'
;MNWYLKVLNQYVDFKGRARRKEYWMFTLVSTLISWIISFFIIFFEAPEFGIIESLYSLGVLLPSIAVGVRRMHDVGKSGWYLLIPIYTI
;
A
#
# COMPACT_ATOMS: atom_id res chain seq x y z
N MET A 1 1.50 -4.49 13.99
CA MET A 1 2.70 -4.87 13.20
C MET A 1 2.44 -5.98 12.19
N ASN A 2 1.91 -7.15 12.58
CA ASN A 2 1.87 -8.35 11.71
C ASN A 2 1.17 -8.16 10.36
N TRP A 3 0.20 -7.24 10.25
CA TRP A 3 -0.54 -6.99 9.01
C TRP A 3 0.31 -6.36 7.91
N TYR A 4 1.27 -5.50 8.26
CA TYR A 4 2.15 -4.86 7.29
C TYR A 4 3.10 -5.90 6.65
N LEU A 5 3.76 -6.70 7.49
CA LEU A 5 4.60 -7.81 7.05
C LEU A 5 3.81 -8.87 6.27
N LYS A 6 2.55 -9.11 6.65
CA LYS A 6 1.68 -10.04 5.93
C LYS A 6 1.43 -9.59 4.49
N VAL A 7 1.17 -8.31 4.26
CA VAL A 7 0.94 -7.77 2.91
C VAL A 7 2.23 -7.81 2.09
N LEU A 8 3.38 -7.50 2.70
CA LEU A 8 4.69 -7.62 2.03
C LEU A 8 5.05 -9.07 1.70
N ASN A 9 4.73 -10.04 2.55
CA ASN A 9 4.91 -11.46 2.26
C ASN A 9 3.97 -11.96 1.15
N GLN A 10 2.83 -11.29 0.97
CA GLN A 10 1.87 -11.55 -0.10
C GLN A 10 2.02 -10.52 -1.23
N TYR A 11 3.27 -10.23 -1.60
CA TYR A 11 3.69 -9.18 -2.53
C TYR A 11 2.93 -9.19 -3.87
N VAL A 12 2.74 -10.38 -4.45
CA VAL A 12 2.08 -10.59 -5.77
C VAL A 12 0.93 -11.60 -5.65
N ASP A 13 0.33 -11.73 -4.48
CA ASP A 13 -0.85 -12.59 -4.31
C ASP A 13 -2.12 -11.79 -4.60
N PHE A 14 -2.67 -12.01 -5.80
CA PHE A 14 -3.93 -11.41 -6.24
C PHE A 14 -5.15 -12.31 -5.99
N LYS A 15 -4.98 -13.57 -5.61
CA LYS A 15 -6.10 -14.54 -5.54
C LYS A 15 -6.77 -14.58 -4.17
N GLY A 16 -6.10 -14.11 -3.13
CA GLY A 16 -6.63 -14.10 -1.78
C GLY A 16 -7.76 -13.09 -1.52
N ARG A 17 -8.18 -13.02 -0.25
CA ARG A 17 -9.08 -11.99 0.27
C ARG A 17 -8.35 -11.19 1.35
N ALA A 18 -8.55 -9.88 1.35
CA ALA A 18 -7.98 -8.99 2.35
C ALA A 18 -9.09 -8.41 3.23
N ARG A 19 -9.00 -8.63 4.54
CA ARG A 19 -9.96 -8.05 5.50
C ARG A 19 -9.78 -6.53 5.59
N ARG A 20 -10.82 -5.79 5.97
CA ARG A 20 -10.77 -4.32 6.14
C ARG A 20 -9.57 -3.86 6.99
N LYS A 21 -9.28 -4.58 8.09
CA LYS A 21 -8.16 -4.25 8.99
C LYS A 21 -6.79 -4.44 8.33
N GLU A 22 -6.62 -5.43 7.45
CA GLU A 22 -5.36 -5.65 6.72
C GLU A 22 -5.06 -4.51 5.76
N TYR A 23 -6.07 -4.14 4.97
CA TYR A 23 -5.99 -3.02 4.02
C TYR A 23 -5.63 -1.71 4.75
N TRP A 24 -6.43 -1.32 5.75
CA TRP A 24 -6.22 -0.04 6.42
C TRP A 24 -4.93 0.03 7.23
N MET A 25 -4.51 -1.07 7.88
CA MET A 25 -3.23 -1.08 8.59
C MET A 25 -2.04 -0.99 7.63
N PHE A 26 -2.10 -1.63 6.46
CA PHE A 26 -1.05 -1.52 5.47
C PHE A 26 -0.97 -0.11 4.87
N THR A 27 -2.12 0.47 4.49
CA THR A 27 -2.18 1.85 4.00
C THR A 27 -1.66 2.83 5.03
N LEU A 28 -2.14 2.74 6.29
CA LEU A 28 -1.72 3.64 7.36
C LEU A 28 -0.21 3.58 7.62
N VAL A 29 0.37 2.38 7.74
CA VAL A 29 1.82 2.23 7.96
C VAL A 29 2.60 2.75 6.76
N SER A 30 2.14 2.45 5.53
CA SER A 30 2.81 2.93 4.32
C SER A 30 2.81 4.46 4.23
N THR A 31 1.67 5.10 4.52
CA THR A 31 1.53 6.56 4.55
C THR A 31 2.41 7.18 5.63
N LEU A 32 2.47 6.58 6.83
CA LEU A 32 3.34 7.08 7.90
C LEU A 32 4.81 7.01 7.52
N ILE A 33 5.27 5.92 6.91
CA ILE A 33 6.67 5.80 6.45
C ILE A 33 6.96 6.86 5.38
N SER A 34 6.06 7.04 4.41
CA SER A 34 6.22 8.09 3.40
C SER A 34 6.30 9.48 4.04
N TRP A 35 5.41 9.82 4.98
CA TRP A 35 5.45 11.11 5.67
C TRP A 35 6.74 11.32 6.46
N ILE A 36 7.27 10.27 7.10
CA ILE A 36 8.55 10.35 7.80
C ILE A 36 9.67 10.69 6.80
N ILE A 37 9.73 9.98 5.67
CA ILE A 37 10.75 10.24 4.63
C ILE A 37 10.62 11.66 4.09
N SER A 38 9.41 12.11 3.73
CA SER A 38 9.19 13.47 3.23
C SER A 38 9.50 14.53 4.28
N PHE A 39 9.23 14.27 5.57
CA PHE A 39 9.62 15.16 6.67
C PHE A 39 11.14 15.32 6.72
N PHE A 40 11.91 14.23 6.59
CA PHE A 40 13.37 14.30 6.59
C PHE A 40 13.91 15.10 5.40
N ILE A 41 13.35 14.90 4.19
CA ILE A 41 13.73 15.64 2.99
C ILE A 41 13.53 17.15 3.18
N ILE A 42 12.36 17.56 3.68
CA ILE A 42 11.99 18.98 3.79
C ILE A 42 12.70 19.64 4.97
N PHE A 43 12.70 19.01 6.15
CA PHE A 43 13.19 19.62 7.38
C PHE A 43 14.72 19.70 7.46
N PHE A 44 15.43 18.69 6.92
CA PHE A 44 16.89 18.65 6.92
C PHE A 44 17.51 19.10 5.59
N GLU A 45 16.71 19.59 4.63
CA GLU A 45 17.16 20.01 3.29
C GLU A 45 18.02 18.95 2.60
N ALA A 46 17.62 17.69 2.69
CA ALA A 46 18.42 16.53 2.27
C ALA A 46 17.81 15.85 1.02
N PRO A 47 18.04 16.39 -0.19
CA PRO A 47 17.44 15.89 -1.43
C PRO A 47 17.90 14.48 -1.81
N GLU A 48 19.03 14.01 -1.30
CA GLU A 48 19.53 12.64 -1.49
C GLU A 48 18.55 11.57 -1.00
N PHE A 49 17.69 11.90 -0.03
CA PHE A 49 16.63 10.99 0.44
C PHE A 49 15.50 10.82 -0.59
N GLY A 50 15.41 11.66 -1.64
CA GLY A 50 14.42 11.50 -2.70
C GLY A 50 14.58 10.19 -3.49
N ILE A 51 15.81 9.68 -3.61
CA ILE A 51 16.06 8.36 -4.21
C ILE A 51 15.48 7.26 -3.32
N ILE A 52 15.64 7.38 -1.99
CA ILE A 52 15.12 6.43 -1.02
C ILE A 52 13.59 6.45 -1.03
N GLU A 53 12.98 7.62 -1.08
CA GLU A 53 11.52 7.78 -1.22
C GLU A 53 11.00 7.09 -2.49
N SER A 54 11.70 7.29 -3.61
CA SER A 54 11.34 6.68 -4.90
C SER A 54 11.45 5.16 -4.87
N LEU A 55 12.53 4.62 -4.32
CA LEU A 55 12.73 3.17 -4.17
C LEU A 55 11.68 2.56 -3.23
N TYR A 56 11.37 3.24 -2.14
CA TYR A 56 10.32 2.81 -1.23
C TYR A 56 8.96 2.79 -1.93
N SER A 57 8.59 3.85 -2.64
CA SER A 57 7.34 3.92 -3.42
C SER A 57 7.22 2.76 -4.41
N LEU A 58 8.29 2.45 -5.15
CA LEU A 58 8.33 1.31 -6.07
C LEU A 58 8.18 -0.03 -5.34
N GLY A 59 8.85 -0.19 -4.19
CA GLY A 59 8.75 -1.39 -3.37
C GLY A 59 7.33 -1.65 -2.88
N VAL A 60 6.60 -0.61 -2.48
CA VAL A 60 5.26 -0.71 -1.90
C VAL A 60 4.15 -0.69 -2.96
N LEU A 61 4.46 -0.30 -4.20
CA LEU A 61 3.52 -0.22 -5.32
C LEU A 61 2.78 -1.54 -5.58
N LEU A 62 3.51 -2.63 -5.80
CA LEU A 62 2.91 -3.93 -6.11
C LEU A 62 2.09 -4.49 -4.93
N PRO A 63 2.57 -4.47 -3.68
CA PRO A 63 1.77 -4.83 -2.51
C PRO A 63 0.50 -4.01 -2.35
N SER A 64 0.54 -2.71 -2.68
CA SER A 64 -0.62 -1.82 -2.64
C SER A 64 -1.70 -2.25 -3.62
N ILE A 65 -1.29 -2.61 -4.84
CA ILE A 65 -2.21 -3.15 -5.85
C ILE A 65 -2.74 -4.51 -5.39
N ALA A 66 -1.86 -5.40 -4.91
CA ALA A 66 -2.23 -6.75 -4.47
C ALA A 66 -3.23 -6.74 -3.32
N VAL A 67 -3.03 -5.90 -2.29
CA VAL A 67 -3.99 -5.78 -1.19
C VAL A 67 -5.29 -5.13 -1.63
N GLY A 68 -5.24 -4.17 -2.56
CA GLY A 68 -6.42 -3.54 -3.17
C GLY A 68 -7.28 -4.55 -3.93
N VAL A 69 -6.67 -5.34 -4.82
CA VAL A 69 -7.33 -6.42 -5.58
C VAL A 69 -7.97 -7.44 -4.64
N ARG A 70 -7.23 -7.91 -3.61
CA ARG A 70 -7.77 -8.85 -2.62
C ARG A 70 -8.92 -8.26 -1.80
N ARG A 71 -8.93 -6.95 -1.59
CA ARG A 71 -10.06 -6.27 -0.94
C ARG A 71 -11.28 -6.20 -1.86
N MET A 72 -11.10 -6.01 -3.17
CA MET A 72 -12.21 -6.10 -4.14
C MET A 72 -12.83 -7.50 -4.14
N HIS A 73 -11.98 -8.53 -4.13
CA HIS A 73 -12.41 -9.92 -4.03
C HIS A 73 -13.18 -10.22 -2.73
N ASP A 74 -12.82 -9.56 -1.63
CA ASP A 74 -13.54 -9.68 -0.35
C ASP A 74 -14.96 -9.08 -0.41
N VAL A 75 -15.20 -8.08 -1.27
CA VAL A 75 -16.53 -7.49 -1.55
C VAL A 75 -17.27 -8.25 -2.66
N GLY A 76 -16.70 -9.33 -3.20
CA GLY A 76 -17.29 -10.11 -4.30
C GLY A 76 -17.22 -9.40 -5.66
N LYS A 77 -16.35 -8.39 -5.80
CA LYS A 77 -16.08 -7.70 -7.08
C LYS A 77 -14.79 -8.23 -7.70
N SER A 78 -14.61 -8.05 -9.01
CA SER A 78 -13.35 -8.37 -9.68
C SER A 78 -12.25 -7.38 -9.29
N GLY A 79 -10.99 -7.80 -9.33
CA GLY A 79 -9.84 -6.94 -9.01
C GLY A 79 -9.77 -5.64 -9.82
N TRP A 80 -10.34 -5.62 -11.03
CA TRP A 80 -10.41 -4.44 -11.90
C TRP A 80 -11.23 -3.28 -11.32
N TYR A 81 -12.12 -3.54 -10.36
CA TYR A 81 -12.86 -2.48 -9.67
C TYR A 81 -11.94 -1.54 -8.87
N LEU A 82 -10.68 -1.91 -8.63
CA LEU A 82 -9.68 -1.01 -8.04
C LEU A 82 -9.43 0.25 -8.89
N LEU A 83 -9.63 0.18 -10.21
CA LEU A 83 -9.46 1.32 -11.12
C LEU A 83 -10.66 2.28 -11.13
N ILE A 84 -11.76 1.91 -10.49
CA ILE A 84 -12.99 2.70 -10.48
C ILE A 84 -12.97 3.58 -9.22
N PRO A 85 -12.91 4.93 -9.35
CA PRO A 85 -12.74 5.83 -8.20
C PRO A 85 -13.88 5.73 -7.18
N ILE A 86 -15.10 5.50 -7.67
CA ILE A 86 -16.31 5.38 -6.86
C ILE A 86 -17.13 4.23 -7.43
N TYR A 87 -17.35 3.22 -6.61
CA TYR A 87 -18.30 2.15 -6.89
C TYR A 87 -19.01 1.80 -5.59
N THR A 88 -20.26 1.34 -5.68
CA THR A 88 -21.03 0.91 -4.51
C THR A 88 -20.43 -0.39 -3.96
N ILE A 89 -19.93 -0.32 -2.72
CA ILE A 89 -19.47 -1.46 -1.91
C ILE A 89 -20.65 -2.12 -1.22
#